data_AF-A0A7G9G718-F1
#
_entry.id   AF-A0A7G9G718-F1
#
_cell.length_a   1.000
_cell.length_b   1.000
_cell.length_c   1.000
_cell.angle_alpha   90.00
_cell.angle_beta   90.00
_cell.angle_gamma   90.00
#
_symmetry.space_group_name_H-M   'P 1'
#
loop_
_entity.id
_entity.type
_entity.pdbx_description
1 polymer ?
#
loop_
_entity_poly.entity_id
_entity_poly.type
_entity_poly.pdbx_seq_one_letter_code
_entity_poly.pdbx_strand_id
1 'polypeptide(L)'
;MKGGFIVRSVTAENIKAIIKRKCYAQGAIGKKAGYNDKVFSNMLNGRRLITDIDVIKIANALEVEPNELYGISSGKSLPRN
;
A
#
# COMPACT_ATOMS: atom_id res chain seq x y z
N MET A 1 -28.85 -1.14 -5.81
CA MET A 1 -27.43 -1.02 -6.23
C MET A 1 -26.57 -1.18 -4.97
N LYS A 2 -25.67 -2.16 -4.94
CA LYS A 2 -24.92 -2.54 -3.72
C LYS A 2 -24.03 -1.37 -3.28
N GLY A 3 -24.33 -0.79 -2.12
CA GLY A 3 -23.43 0.12 -1.42
C GLY A 3 -22.16 -0.64 -1.05
N GLY A 4 -21.10 -0.48 -1.84
CA GLY A 4 -19.79 -1.01 -1.52
C GLY A 4 -19.26 -0.30 -0.27
N PHE A 5 -18.84 -1.07 0.73
CA PHE A 5 -18.21 -0.57 1.94
C PHE A 5 -16.94 0.21 1.54
N ILE A 6 -16.91 1.53 1.74
CA ILE A 6 -15.69 2.32 1.55
C ILE A 6 -14.83 2.09 2.78
N VAL A 7 -13.91 1.13 2.69
CA VAL A 7 -12.96 0.83 3.78
C VAL A 7 -11.80 1.82 3.69
N ARG A 8 -11.62 2.66 4.73
CA ARG A 8 -10.37 3.38 4.90
C ARG A 8 -9.30 2.42 5.40
N SER A 9 -8.28 2.18 4.59
CA SER A 9 -7.17 1.27 4.91
C SER A 9 -5.91 2.08 5.18
N VAL A 10 -5.33 1.90 6.37
CA VAL A 10 -4.03 2.49 6.73
C VAL A 10 -2.95 2.05 5.74
N THR A 11 -3.00 0.79 5.29
CA THR A 11 -2.10 0.26 4.27
C THR A 11 -2.19 1.05 2.96
N ALA A 12 -3.41 1.36 2.51
CA ALA A 12 -3.61 2.14 1.28
C ALA A 12 -3.06 3.57 1.40
N GLU A 13 -3.24 4.22 2.55
CA GLU A 13 -2.72 5.56 2.81
C GLU A 13 -1.18 5.57 2.84
N ASN A 14 -0.57 4.59 3.52
CA ASN A 14 0.88 4.42 3.55
C ASN A 14 1.46 4.17 2.17
N ILE A 15 0.82 3.32 1.35
CA ILE A 15 1.25 3.11 -0.04
C ILE A 15 1.26 4.43 -0.81
N LYS A 16 0.20 5.24 -0.73
CA LYS A 16 0.17 6.57 -1.37
C LYS A 16 1.28 7.48 -0.86
N ALA A 17 1.54 7.48 0.45
CA ALA A 17 2.59 8.26 1.07
C ALA A 17 3.98 7.86 0.57
N ILE A 18 4.27 6.55 0.48
CA ILE A 18 5.55 6.02 -0.03
C ILE A 18 5.75 6.37 -1.50
N ILE A 19 4.70 6.21 -2.33
CA ILE A 19 4.73 6.61 -3.75
C ILE A 19 5.10 8.08 -3.88
N LYS A 20 4.47 8.96 -3.10
CA LYS A 20 4.75 10.40 -3.09
C LYS A 20 6.18 10.68 -2.60
N ARG A 21 6.62 10.04 -1.52
CA ARG A 21 7.96 10.20 -0.93
C ARG A 21 9.07 9.80 -1.90
N LYS A 22 8.87 8.72 -2.66
CA LYS A 22 9.83 8.21 -3.65
C LYS A 22 9.66 8.85 -5.04
N CYS A 23 8.77 9.84 -5.20
CA CYS A 23 8.47 10.50 -6.47
C CYS A 23 8.05 9.53 -7.59
N TYR A 24 7.38 8.43 -7.24
CA TYR A 24 6.90 7.46 -8.22
C TYR A 24 5.53 7.85 -8.78
N ALA A 25 5.27 7.47 -10.04
CA ALA A 25 3.94 7.54 -10.61
C ALA A 25 3.10 6.34 -10.10
N GLN A 26 1.93 6.62 -9.52
CA GLN A 26 1.04 5.58 -8.97
C GLN A 26 0.70 4.49 -10.00
N GLY A 27 0.41 4.87 -11.25
CA GLY A 27 0.12 3.92 -12.33
C GLY A 27 1.35 3.08 -12.73
N ALA A 28 2.55 3.66 -12.71
CA ALA A 28 3.77 2.92 -12.99
C ALA A 28 4.03 1.83 -11.93
N ILE A 29 3.82 2.15 -10.65
CA ILE A 29 3.94 1.18 -9.55
C ILE A 29 2.85 0.11 -9.64
N GLY A 30 1.61 0.49 -9.95
CA GLY A 30 0.52 -0.46 -10.18
C GLY A 30 0.90 -1.50 -11.25
N LYS A 31 1.44 -1.04 -12.38
CA LYS A 31 1.91 -1.90 -13.47
C LYS A 31 3.10 -2.77 -13.06
N LYS A 32 4.09 -2.19 -12.36
CA LYS A 32 5.24 -2.93 -11.83
C LYS A 32 4.81 -4.04 -10.84
N ALA A 33 3.74 -3.82 -10.08
CA ALA A 33 3.14 -4.81 -9.19
C ALA A 33 2.20 -5.81 -9.91
N GLY A 34 2.02 -5.71 -11.23
CA GLY A 34 1.19 -6.60 -12.03
C GLY A 34 -0.30 -6.24 -12.08
N TYR A 35 -0.67 -4.99 -11.77
CA TYR A 35 -2.05 -4.51 -11.79
C TYR A 35 -2.34 -3.53 -12.93
N ASN A 36 -3.60 -3.50 -13.33
CA ASN A 36 -4.16 -2.41 -14.13
C ASN A 36 -4.32 -1.15 -13.26
N ASP A 37 -4.11 0.04 -13.83
CA ASP A 37 -4.27 1.34 -13.18
C ASP A 37 -5.62 1.50 -12.46
N LYS A 38 -6.73 1.04 -13.07
CA LYS A 38 -8.07 1.09 -12.45
C LYS A 38 -8.17 0.19 -11.23
N VAL A 39 -7.60 -1.01 -11.30
CA VAL A 39 -7.62 -1.98 -10.21
C VAL A 39 -6.81 -1.45 -9.03
N PHE A 40 -5.61 -0.95 -9.30
CA PHE A 40 -4.74 -0.37 -8.29
C PHE A 40 -5.38 0.85 -7.62
N SER A 41 -5.98 1.76 -8.41
CA SER A 41 -6.72 2.91 -7.86
C SER A 41 -7.93 2.48 -7.01
N ASN A 42 -8.66 1.44 -7.41
CA ASN A 42 -9.77 0.92 -6.60
C ASN A 42 -9.30 0.34 -5.26
N MET A 43 -8.14 -0.34 -5.23
CA MET A 43 -7.52 -0.83 -3.99
C MET A 43 -7.13 0.33 -3.07
N LEU A 44 -6.45 1.34 -3.62
CA LEU A 44 -5.98 2.49 -2.86
C LEU A 44 -7.09 3.43 -2.37
N ASN A 45 -8.30 3.30 -2.90
CA ASN A 45 -9.47 4.10 -2.51
C ASN A 45 -10.53 3.28 -1.76
N GLY A 46 -10.18 2.09 -1.28
CA GLY A 46 -11.07 1.29 -0.43
C GLY A 46 -12.26 0.67 -1.16
N ARG A 47 -12.25 0.67 -2.49
CA ARG A 47 -13.28 0.03 -3.33
C ARG A 47 -12.98 -1.45 -3.60
N ARG A 48 -11.75 -1.88 -3.29
CA ARG A 48 -11.27 -3.26 -3.37
C ARG A 48 -10.37 -3.54 -2.18
N LEU A 49 -10.50 -4.74 -1.59
CA LEU A 49 -9.65 -5.19 -0.49
C LEU A 49 -8.21 -5.40 -0.98
N ILE A 50 -7.23 -5.03 -0.14
CA ILE A 50 -5.81 -5.35 -0.32
C ILE A 50 -5.56 -6.65 0.48
N THR A 51 -5.22 -7.73 -0.21
CA THR A 51 -4.86 -9.01 0.39
C THR A 51 -3.39 -9.05 0.77
N ASP A 52 -2.99 -10.06 1.55
CA ASP A 52 -1.58 -10.33 1.90
C ASP A 52 -0.71 -10.51 0.65
N ILE A 53 -1.20 -11.22 -0.37
CA ILE A 53 -0.50 -11.38 -1.66
C ILE A 53 -0.28 -10.02 -2.34
N ASP A 54 -1.29 -9.14 -2.28
CA ASP A 54 -1.19 -7.80 -2.86
C ASP A 54 -0.13 -6.96 -2.13
N VAL A 55 -0.05 -7.06 -0.79
CA VAL A 55 0.97 -6.39 0.02
C VAL A 55 2.37 -6.77 -0.43
N ILE A 56 2.66 -8.07 -0.59
CA ILE A 56 3.99 -8.53 -1.03
C ILE A 56 4.33 -7.97 -2.42
N LYS A 57 3.40 -8.04 -3.37
CA LYS A 57 3.61 -7.51 -4.73
C LYS A 57 3.87 -6.01 -4.74
N ILE A 58 3.10 -5.26 -3.96
CA ILE A 58 3.22 -3.79 -3.88
C ILE A 58 4.52 -3.41 -3.17
N ALA A 59 4.90 -4.11 -2.10
CA ALA A 59 6.16 -3.91 -1.38
C ALA A 59 7.36 -4.12 -2.31
N ASN A 60 7.37 -5.21 -3.07
CA ASN A 60 8.40 -5.50 -4.07
C ASN A 60 8.45 -4.43 -5.17
N ALA A 61 7.29 -3.97 -5.67
CA ALA A 61 7.25 -2.92 -6.69
C ALA A 61 7.78 -1.57 -6.17
N LEU A 62 7.50 -1.26 -4.90
CA LEU A 62 7.95 -0.07 -4.22
C LEU A 62 9.37 -0.17 -3.67
N GLU A 63 10.00 -1.35 -3.69
CA GLU A 63 11.32 -1.63 -3.11
C GLU A 63 11.36 -1.19 -1.63
N VAL A 64 10.41 -1.71 -0.86
CA VAL A 64 10.27 -1.50 0.59
C VAL A 64 9.89 -2.81 1.26
N GLU A 65 10.10 -2.89 2.57
CA GLU A 65 9.60 -4.02 3.37
C GLU A 65 8.07 -3.94 3.54
N PRO A 66 7.35 -5.07 3.60
CA PRO A 66 5.91 -5.08 3.90
C PRO A 66 5.53 -4.32 5.17
N ASN A 67 6.42 -4.31 6.17
CA ASN A 67 6.24 -3.57 7.42
C ASN A 67 6.08 -2.06 7.21
N GLU A 68 6.76 -1.49 6.20
CA GLU A 68 6.59 -0.08 5.86
C GLU A 68 5.19 0.21 5.32
N LEU A 69 4.57 -0.75 4.62
CA LEU A 69 3.18 -0.59 4.14
C LEU A 69 2.19 -0.58 5.31
N TYR A 70 2.49 -1.28 6.40
CA TYR A 70 1.69 -1.25 7.62
C TYR A 70 2.01 -0.07 8.54
N GLY A 71 3.05 0.71 8.25
CA GLY A 71 3.49 1.81 9.10
C GLY A 71 4.15 1.35 10.40
N ILE A 72 4.64 0.10 10.44
CA ILE A 72 5.34 -0.46 11.60
C ILE A 72 6.82 -0.10 11.46
N SER A 73 7.28 0.90 12.22
CA SER A 73 8.70 1.13 12.39
C SER A 73 9.22 0.22 13.50
N SER A 74 10.30 -0.51 13.25
CA SER A 74 11.04 -1.32 14.23
C SER A 74 11.74 -0.44 15.31
N GLY A 75 11.37 0.83 15.42
CA GLY A 75 12.01 1.88 16.19
C GLY A 75 11.38 2.20 17.54
N LYS A 76 10.67 1.26 18.19
CA LYS A 76 10.64 1.26 19.65
C LYS A 76 11.85 0.46 20.12
N SER A 77 13.01 1.10 20.14
CA SER A 77 14.06 0.69 21.07
C SER A 77 13.41 0.66 22.45
N LEU A 78 13.21 -0.53 23.00
CA LEU A 78 12.91 -0.69 24.42
C LEU A 78 13.92 0.18 25.18
N PRO A 79 13.50 0.96 26.19
CA PRO A 79 14.46 1.64 27.05
C PRO A 79 15.43 0.57 27.56
N ARG A 80 16.71 0.69 27.21
CA ARG A 80 17.75 -0.16 27.78
C ARG A 80 17.80 0.21 29.26
N ASN A 81 17.24 -0.66 30.09
CA ASN A 81 17.37 -0.60 31.54
C ASN A 81 18.71 -1.18 31.96
#